data_AF-A0A067EMU5-F1
#
_entry.id   AF-A0A067EMU5-F1
#
_cell.length_a   1.000
_cell.length_b   1.000
_cell.length_c   1.000
_cell.angle_alpha   90.00
_cell.angle_beta   90.00
_cell.angle_gamma   90.00
#
_symmetry.space_group_name_H-M   'P 1'
#
loop_
_entity.id
_entity.type
_entity.pdbx_description
1 polymer ?
#
loop_
_entity_poly.entity_id
_entity_poly.type
_entity_poly.pdbx_seq_one_letter_code
_entity_poly.pdbx_strand_id
1 'polypeptide(L)' 'YAVRKAVGIWGCKDSSKVKAGGAYTLNIGSAVTARVTIRRLREQTES' A
#
# COMPACT_ATOMS: atom_id res chain seq x y z
N TYR A 1 -6.35 11.58 6.07
CA TYR A 1 -4.87 11.50 6.19
C TYR A 1 -4.48 10.25 6.97
N ALA A 2 -3.38 9.59 6.58
CA ALA A 2 -2.91 8.40 7.29
C ALA A 2 -1.77 8.77 8.24
N VAL A 3 -1.90 8.37 9.49
CA VAL A 3 -0.94 8.64 10.57
C VAL A 3 -0.23 7.33 10.92
N ARG A 4 1.08 7.38 11.07
CA ARG A 4 1.88 6.22 11.48
C ARG A 4 1.55 5.87 12.94
N LYS A 5 1.06 4.65 13.18
CA LYS A 5 0.79 4.11 14.52
C LYS A 5 1.98 3.31 15.08
N ALA A 6 2.65 2.55 14.21
CA ALA A 6 3.88 1.82 14.52
C ALA A 6 4.76 1.76 13.26
N VAL A 7 5.98 1.20 13.34
CA VAL A 7 6.79 0.93 12.13
C VAL A 7 5.96 0.06 11.17
N GLY A 8 5.75 0.52 9.94
CA GLY A 8 4.99 -0.21 8.92
C GLY A 8 3.47 -0.26 9.11
N ILE A 9 2.92 0.31 10.20
CA ILE A 9 1.47 0.33 10.47
C ILE A 9 0.94 1.76 10.41
N TRP A 10 -0.01 1.99 9.51
CA TRP A 10 -0.60 3.30 9.23
C TRP A 10 -2.10 3.29 9.48
N GLY A 11 -2.57 4.13 10.40
CA GLY A 11 -4.00 4.31 10.68
C GLY A 11 -4.55 5.55 9.99
N CYS A 12 -5.69 5.44 9.30
CA CYS A 12 -6.41 6.59 8.79
C CYS A 12 -7.32 7.16 9.89
N LYS A 13 -7.19 8.47 10.18
CA LYS A 13 -8.02 9.11 11.21
C LYS A 13 -9.48 9.26 10.79
N ASP A 14 -9.73 9.42 9.49
CA ASP A 14 -11.08 9.69 8.96
C ASP A 14 -11.90 8.42 8.72
N SER A 15 -11.24 7.25 8.61
CA SER A 15 -11.91 6.01 8.21
C SER A 15 -11.66 4.83 9.14
N SER A 16 -10.99 5.04 10.29
CA SER A 16 -10.60 3.99 11.26
C SER A 16 -9.86 2.77 10.67
N LYS A 17 -9.50 2.82 9.39
CA LYS A 17 -8.83 1.74 8.66
C LYS A 17 -7.35 1.75 8.98
N VAL A 18 -6.80 0.56 9.20
CA VAL A 18 -5.36 0.33 9.34
C VAL A 18 -4.83 -0.25 8.04
N LYS A 19 -3.68 0.25 7.59
CA LYS A 19 -2.99 -0.17 6.38
C LYS A 19 -1.54 -0.50 6.73
N ALA A 20 -1.03 -1.57 6.13
CA ALA A 20 0.41 -1.81 6.11
C ALA A 20 1.06 -0.87 5.09
N GLY A 21 2.16 -0.25 5.47
CA GLY A 21 2.91 0.69 4.64
C GLY A 21 4.40 0.59 4.93
N GLY A 22 5.17 1.56 4.44
CA GLY A 22 6.60 1.62 4.75
C GLY A 22 6.90 2.05 6.18
N ALA A 23 8.18 1.94 6.55
CA ALA A 23 8.65 2.32 7.89
C ALA A 23 8.46 3.82 8.18
N TYR A 24 8.71 4.67 7.18
CA TYR A 24 8.67 6.13 7.29
C TYR A 24 7.69 6.78 6.30
N THR A 25 7.38 6.13 5.18
CA THR A 25 6.42 6.60 4.18
C THR A 25 5.31 5.56 4.01
N LEU A 26 4.07 6.00 3.76
CA LEU A 26 2.94 5.07 3.62
C LEU A 26 3.11 4.16 2.39
N ASN A 27 3.57 4.71 1.28
CA ASN A 27 3.93 3.94 0.09
C ASN A 27 5.46 3.92 -0.07
N ILE A 28 6.01 2.73 -0.26
CA ILE A 28 7.38 2.52 -0.75
C ILE A 28 7.32 2.31 -2.26
N GLY A 29 8.29 2.85 -3.01
CA GLY A 29 8.36 2.73 -4.47
C GLY A 29 8.32 1.27 -4.96
N SER A 30 9.06 0.36 -4.33
CA SER A 30 9.05 -1.07 -4.68
C SER A 30 7.68 -1.72 -4.54
N ALA A 31 6.93 -1.39 -3.49
CA ALA A 31 5.56 -1.88 -3.30
C ALA A 31 4.59 -1.31 -4.36
N VAL A 32 4.80 -0.06 -4.78
CA VAL A 32 4.03 0.54 -5.89
C VAL A 32 4.30 -0.20 -7.18
N THR A 33 5.58 -0.42 -7.53
CA THR A 33 5.97 -1.16 -8.74
C THR A 33 5.43 -2.58 -8.73
N ALA A 34 5.57 -3.32 -7.61
CA ALA A 34 5.05 -4.67 -7.48
C ALA A 34 3.53 -4.73 -7.74
N ARG A 35 2.76 -3.78 -7.21
CA ARG A 35 1.31 -3.70 -7.47
C ARG A 35 1.00 -3.50 -8.95
N VAL A 36 1.76 -2.66 -9.65
CA VAL A 36 1.56 -2.41 -11.09
C VAL A 36 1.92 -3.65 -11.91
N THR A 37 3.02 -4.33 -11.58
CA THR A 37 3.42 -5.57 -12.25
C THR A 37 2.36 -6.67 -12.07
N ILE A 38 1.91 -6.90 -10.83
CA ILE A 38 0.87 -7.90 -10.53
C ILE A 38 -0.42 -7.57 -11.28
N ARG A 39 -0.83 -6.29 -11.32
CA ARG A 39 -2.03 -5.86 -12.04
C ARG A 39 -1.91 -6.18 -13.54
N ARG A 40 -0.79 -5.83 -14.18
CA ARG A 40 -0.56 -6.11 -15.60
C ARG A 40 -0.60 -7.61 -15.90
N LEU A 41 0.00 -8.43 -15.04
CA LEU A 41 -0.03 -9.89 -15.18
C LEU A 41 -1.46 -10.46 -15.09
N ARG A 42 -2.31 -9.90 -14.23
CA ARG A 42 -3.73 -10.29 -14.14
C ARG A 42 -4.50 -9.90 -15.40
N GLU A 43 -4.33 -8.67 -15.88
CA GLU A 43 -4.95 -8.19 -17.12
C GLU A 43 -4.58 -9.08 -18.31
N GLN A 44 -3.33 -9.58 -18.38
CA GLN A 44 -2.89 -10.53 -19.41
C GLN A 44 -3.49 -11.93 -19.28
N THR A 45 -3.84 -12.38 -18.07
CA THR A 45 -4.37 -13.72 -17.82
C THR A 45 -5.89 -13.78 -17.97
N GLU A 46 -6.57 -12.66 -17.72
CA GLU A 46 -8.03 -12.51 -17.84
C GLU A 46 -8.48 -12.05 -19.24
N SER A 47 -7.54 -11.86 -20.18
CA SER A 47 -7.81 -11.54 -21.60
C SER A 47 -8.03 -12.79 -22.45
#